data_AF-A0A4R2SPK6-F1
#
_entry.id   AF-A0A4R2SPK6-F1
#
_cell.length_a   1.000
_cell.length_b   1.000
_cell.length_c   1.000
_cell.angle_alpha   90.00
_cell.angle_beta   90.00
_cell.angle_gamma   90.00
#
_symmetry.space_group_name_H-M   'P 1'
#
loop_
_entity.id
_entity.type
_entity.pdbx_description
1 polymer ?
#
loop_
_entity_poly.entity_id
_entity_poly.type
_entity_poly.pdbx_seq_one_letter_code
_entity_poly.pdbx_strand_id
1 'polypeptide(L)'
;MWPGIAEFQNVNTIGHTDSQQRWKDAIDCGSKYGDKELLHINRQGKYNEFKICMEKKGYHRFWPAECGYQNPKWDTGKCNL
;
A
#
# COMPACT_ATOMS: atom_id res chain seq x y z
N MET A 1 10.96 -3.76 7.38
CA MET A 1 10.51 -2.92 6.25
C MET A 1 9.00 -2.91 6.28
N TRP A 2 8.36 -1.88 5.75
CA TRP A 2 6.90 -1.90 5.59
C TRP A 2 6.49 -2.92 4.51
N PRO A 3 5.36 -3.61 4.66
CA PRO A 3 4.87 -4.53 3.64
C PRO A 3 4.36 -3.78 2.41
N GLY A 4 4.31 -4.45 1.26
CA GLY A 4 3.93 -3.84 -0.02
C GLY A 4 2.59 -3.10 -0.01
N ILE A 5 1.58 -3.58 0.72
CA ILE A 5 0.28 -2.88 0.83
C ILE A 5 0.40 -1.55 1.60
N ALA A 6 1.32 -1.44 2.55
CA ALA A 6 1.51 -0.24 3.36
C ALA A 6 2.21 0.89 2.58
N GLU A 7 2.87 0.57 1.47
CA GLU A 7 3.43 1.54 0.52
C GLU A 7 2.35 2.41 -0.12
N PHE A 8 1.11 1.91 -0.21
CA PHE A 8 -0.04 2.66 -0.73
C PHE A 8 -0.66 3.48 0.39
N GLN A 9 -0.55 4.80 0.25
CA GLN A 9 -0.98 5.78 1.25
C GLN A 9 -1.99 6.74 0.62
N ASN A 10 -3.11 6.97 1.31
CA ASN A 10 -4.07 7.97 0.86
C ASN A 10 -3.40 9.34 0.89
N VAL A 11 -3.48 10.08 -0.22
CA VAL A 11 -2.81 11.37 -0.38
C VAL A 11 -3.21 12.42 0.67
N ASN A 12 -4.40 12.29 1.25
CA ASN A 12 -4.92 13.21 2.26
C ASN A 12 -4.51 12.84 3.69
N THR A 13 -4.04 11.61 3.92
CA THR A 13 -3.73 11.08 5.26
C THR A 13 -2.45 10.24 5.24
N ILE A 14 -1.41 10.73 4.57
CA ILE A 14 -0.10 10.04 4.50
C ILE A 14 0.41 9.74 5.90
N GLY A 15 0.88 8.51 6.13
CA GLY A 15 1.31 8.04 7.46
C GLY A 15 0.17 7.63 8.41
N HIS A 16 -1.07 7.95 8.04
CA HIS A 16 -2.27 7.72 8.85
C HIS A 16 -3.43 7.18 7.98
N THR A 17 -3.09 6.46 6.90
CA THR A 17 -4.08 5.89 5.99
C THR A 17 -4.95 4.90 6.73
N ASP A 18 -6.27 4.99 6.57
CA ASP A 18 -7.21 3.99 7.10
C ASP A 18 -6.91 2.62 6.47
N SER A 19 -6.39 1.71 7.29
CA SER A 19 -6.02 0.36 6.89
C SER A 19 -7.21 -0.44 6.34
N GLN A 20 -8.37 -0.33 6.98
CA GLN A 20 -9.56 -1.08 6.58
C GLN A 20 -10.07 -0.59 5.23
N GLN A 21 -10.11 0.73 5.04
CA GLN A 21 -10.52 1.31 3.77
C GLN A 21 -9.53 0.98 2.66
N ARG A 22 -8.22 1.06 2.93
CA ARG A 22 -7.19 0.64 1.99
C ARG A 22 -7.33 -0.82 1.57
N TRP A 23 -7.63 -1.72 2.50
CA TRP A 23 -7.87 -3.12 2.17
C TRP A 23 -9.10 -3.33 1.30
N LYS A 24 -10.21 -2.63 1.61
CA LYS A 24 -11.41 -2.67 0.78
C LYS A 24 -11.09 -2.23 -0.64
N ASP A 25 -10.42 -1.10 -0.79
CA ASP A 25 -10.00 -0.55 -2.08
C ASP A 25 -9.03 -1.46 -2.82
N ALA A 26 -8.09 -2.09 -2.12
CA ALA A 26 -7.15 -3.02 -2.72
C ALA A 26 -7.85 -4.27 -3.27
N ILE A 27 -8.84 -4.82 -2.55
CA ILE A 27 -9.65 -5.96 -3.02
C ILE A 27 -10.47 -5.55 -4.24
N ASP A 28 -11.08 -4.36 -4.21
CA ASP A 28 -11.83 -3.78 -5.31
C ASP A 28 -10.94 -3.61 -6.57
N CYS A 29 -9.65 -3.34 -6.37
CA CYS A 29 -8.62 -3.29 -7.41
C CYS A 29 -8.03 -4.68 -7.79
N GLY A 30 -8.62 -5.78 -7.31
CA GLY A 30 -8.25 -7.15 -7.67
C GLY A 30 -7.19 -7.80 -6.77
N SER A 31 -6.78 -7.14 -5.69
CA SER A 31 -5.93 -7.76 -4.67
C SER A 31 -6.72 -8.71 -3.78
N LYS A 32 -6.05 -9.34 -2.82
CA LYS A 32 -6.63 -10.29 -1.88
C LYS A 32 -6.44 -9.79 -0.45
N TYR A 33 -7.51 -9.82 0.35
CA TYR A 33 -7.42 -9.46 1.76
C TYR A 33 -6.33 -10.26 2.49
N GLY A 34 -5.49 -9.58 3.27
CA GLY A 34 -4.41 -10.19 4.02
C GLY A 34 -3.13 -10.48 3.21
N ASP A 35 -3.14 -10.29 1.89
CA ASP A 35 -1.95 -10.42 1.05
C ASP A 35 -1.05 -9.17 1.13
N LYS A 36 -0.36 -9.04 2.27
CA LYS A 36 0.42 -7.85 2.62
C LYS A 36 1.52 -7.53 1.60
N GLU A 37 2.08 -8.55 0.95
CA GLU A 37 3.15 -8.41 -0.04
C GLU A 37 2.63 -8.34 -1.48
N LEU A 38 1.31 -8.30 -1.68
CA LEU A 38 0.65 -8.23 -2.99
C LEU A 38 1.08 -9.37 -3.94
N LEU A 39 1.41 -10.54 -3.40
CA LEU A 39 1.88 -11.71 -4.15
C LEU A 39 0.83 -12.21 -5.14
N HIS A 40 -0.45 -12.11 -4.80
CA HIS A 40 -1.58 -12.52 -5.63
C HIS A 40 -1.61 -11.75 -6.95
N ILE A 41 -1.55 -10.41 -6.87
CA ILE A 41 -1.53 -9.53 -8.03
C ILE A 41 -0.23 -9.69 -8.83
N ASN A 42 0.91 -9.79 -8.15
CA ASN A 42 2.21 -10.00 -8.79
C ASN A 42 2.25 -11.30 -9.61
N ARG A 43 1.74 -12.41 -9.06
CA ARG A 43 1.66 -13.70 -9.76
C ARG A 43 0.74 -13.68 -10.97
N GLN A 44 -0.26 -12.81 -10.99
CA GLN A 44 -1.14 -12.62 -12.14
C GLN A 44 -0.56 -11.67 -13.19
N GLY A 45 0.57 -11.03 -12.92
CA GLY A 45 1.14 -9.99 -13.79
C GLY A 45 0.31 -8.71 -13.85
N LYS A 46 -0.59 -8.48 -12.87
CA LYS A 46 -1.57 -7.37 -12.87
C LYS A 46 -1.17 -6.18 -11.98
N TYR A 47 0.11 -6.08 -11.64
CA TYR A 47 0.58 -5.09 -10.67
C TYR A 47 0.39 -3.65 -11.16
N ASN A 48 0.59 -3.42 -12.46
CA ASN A 48 0.44 -2.08 -13.03
C ASN A 48 -1.03 -1.63 -13.02
N GLU A 49 -1.95 -2.52 -13.38
CA GLU A 49 -3.40 -2.28 -13.33
C GLU A 49 -3.87 -2.03 -11.90
N PHE A 50 -3.39 -2.83 -10.95
CA PHE A 50 -3.64 -2.63 -9.52
C PHE A 50 -3.17 -1.26 -9.06
N LYS A 51 -1.92 -0.88 -9.40
CA LYS A 51 -1.34 0.42 -9.03
C LYS A 51 -2.18 1.57 -9.60
N ILE A 52 -2.52 1.54 -10.89
CA ILE A 52 -3.35 2.57 -11.53
C ILE A 52 -4.73 2.66 -10.87
N CYS A 53 -5.33 1.52 -10.51
CA CYS A 53 -6.61 1.49 -9.81
C CYS A 53 -6.53 2.16 -8.43
N MET A 54 -5.48 1.86 -7.65
CA MET A 54 -5.23 2.50 -6.36
C MET A 54 -4.98 4.01 -6.51
N GLU A 55 -4.23 4.44 -7.52
CA GLU A 55 -4.00 5.86 -7.81
C GLU A 55 -5.31 6.60 -8.11
N LYS A 56 -6.21 6.01 -8.90
CA LYS A 56 -7.55 6.58 -9.17
C LYS A 56 -8.42 6.69 -7.92
N LYS A 57 -8.20 5.83 -6.92
CA LYS A 57 -8.88 5.88 -5.61
C LYS A 57 -8.21 6.85 -4.63
N GLY A 58 -7.18 7.58 -5.06
CA GLY A 58 -6.52 8.61 -4.25
C GLY A 58 -5.34 8.09 -3.41
N TYR A 59 -4.75 6.95 -3.77
CA TYR A 59 -3.54 6.46 -3.13
C TYR A 59 -2.29 6.84 -3.91
N HIS A 60 -1.25 7.27 -3.20
CA HIS A 60 0.10 7.36 -3.73
C HIS A 60 0.92 6.17 -3.24
N ARG A 61 1.73 5.59 -4.11
CA ARG A 61 2.67 4.53 -3.75
C ARG A 61 4.05 5.11 -3.45
N PHE A 62 4.49 4.98 -2.21
CA PHE A 62 5.86 5.27 -1.81
C PHE A 62 6.80 4.09 -2.11
N TRP A 63 8.07 4.39 -2.38
CA TRP A 63 9.09 3.34 -2.47
C TRP A 63 9.44 2.80 -1.07
N PRO A 64 9.92 1.54 -0.95
CA PRO A 64 10.32 0.98 0.33
C PRO A 64 11.31 1.86 1.13
N ALA A 65 12.27 2.47 0.43
CA ALA A 65 13.25 3.37 1.03
C ALA A 65 12.62 4.66 1.59
N GLU A 66 11.50 5.11 1.01
CA GLU A 66 10.76 6.28 1.50
C GLU A 66 9.91 5.95 2.71
N CYS A 67 9.36 4.74 2.81
CA CYS A 67 8.65 4.27 4.00
C CYS A 67 9.60 3.99 5.18
N GLY A 68 10.86 3.65 4.90
CA GLY A 68 11.80 3.20 5.92
C GLY A 68 11.37 1.86 6.55
N TYR A 69 11.48 1.76 7.86
CA TYR A 69 11.22 0.53 8.62
C TYR A 69 10.20 0.79 9.73
N GLN A 70 9.45 -0.25 10.11
CA GLN A 70 8.52 -0.20 11.25
C GLN A 70 9.21 0.01 12.61
N ASN A 71 10.54 -0.12 12.67
CA ASN A 71 11.27 0.19 13.88
C ASN A 71 11.33 1.72 14.03
N PRO A 72 10.93 2.28 15.18
CA PRO A 72 10.85 3.74 15.38
C PRO A 72 12.11 4.52 15.03
N LYS A 73 13.30 3.90 15.14
CA LYS A 73 14.58 4.56 14.82
C LYS A 73 14.74 4.85 13.32
N TRP A 74 14.06 4.08 12.47
CA TRP A 74 14.18 4.15 11.01
C TRP A 74 12.82 4.28 10.31
N ASP A 75 11.78 4.63 11.06
CA ASP A 75 10.46 4.94 10.55
C ASP A 75 10.45 6.39 10.05
N THR A 76 10.04 6.58 8.80
CA THR A 76 9.92 7.93 8.20
C THR A 76 8.55 8.56 8.47
N GLY A 77 7.61 7.81 9.04
CA GLY A 77 6.23 8.24 9.30
C GLY A 77 5.37 8.34 8.03
N LYS A 78 5.87 7.95 6.86
CA LYS A 78 5.11 8.01 5.61
C LYS A 78 4.16 6.83 5.42
N CYS A 79 4.47 5.69 6.01
CA CYS A 79 3.75 4.44 5.78
C CYS A 79 3.22 3.91 7.11
N ASN A 80 2.03 3.32 7.06
CA ASN A 80 1.35 2.71 8.20
C ASN A 80 0.60 1.46 7.73
N LEU A 81 0.39 0.50 8.64
CA LEU A 81 -0.36 -0.73 8.35
C LEU A 81 -1.82 -0.61 8.75
#